data_AF-A0A6P1ZDH8-F1
#
_entry.id   AF-A0A6P1ZDH8-F1
#
_cell.length_a   1.000
_cell.length_b   1.000
_cell.length_c   1.000
_cell.angle_alpha   90.00
_cell.angle_beta   90.00
_cell.angle_gamma   90.00
#
_symmetry.space_group_name_H-M   'P 1'
#
loop_
_entity.id
_entity.type
_entity.pdbx_description
1 polymer ?
#
loop_
_entity_poly.entity_id
_entity_poly.type
_entity_poly.pdbx_seq_one_letter_code
_entity_poly.pdbx_strand_id
1 'polypeptide(L)'
;VKIIPNRERLREADLSTRARRIALEILRDRREIGDFKQAGQRKIDLVVRSSREDIRTPEQLYEALGVTPEGRASPGSSLGAVEPTTGITEILHLNRRPTVTLQVTPPETVPLQSAMDTL
;
A
#
# COMPACT_ATOMS: atom_id res chain seq x y z
N VAL A 1 3.02 -3.15 -7.51
CA VAL A 1 2.95 -1.95 -8.39
C VAL A 1 3.45 -0.73 -7.64
N LYS A 2 4.31 0.07 -8.26
CA LYS A 2 4.86 1.33 -7.72
C LYS A 2 4.28 2.51 -8.51
N ILE A 3 3.77 3.51 -7.80
CA ILE A 3 3.22 4.73 -8.40
C ILE A 3 4.22 5.86 -8.19
N ILE A 4 4.67 6.49 -9.27
CA ILE A 4 5.65 7.58 -9.25
C ILE A 4 4.94 8.88 -9.64
N PRO A 5 4.77 9.85 -8.72
CA PRO A 5 4.08 11.10 -9.03
C PRO A 5 4.94 12.01 -9.92
N ASN A 6 4.32 12.61 -10.95
CA ASN A 6 4.94 13.69 -11.72
C ASN A 6 4.71 15.02 -10.97
N ARG A 7 5.76 15.56 -10.36
CA ARG A 7 5.68 16.76 -9.51
C ARG A 7 5.32 18.02 -10.30
N GLU A 8 5.74 18.13 -11.55
CA GLU A 8 5.46 19.30 -12.40
C GLU A 8 3.97 19.34 -12.74
N ARG A 9 3.43 18.23 -13.26
CA ARG A 9 2.00 18.11 -13.59
C ARG A 9 1.09 18.23 -12.37
N LEU A 10 1.54 17.76 -11.21
CA LEU A 10 0.81 17.98 -9.97
C LEU A 10 0.75 19.47 -9.61
N ARG A 11 1.86 20.21 -9.77
CA ARG A 11 1.88 21.66 -9.53
C ARG A 11 1.01 22.44 -10.51
N GLU A 12 1.03 22.07 -11.78
CA GLU A 12 0.14 22.65 -12.80
C GLU A 12 -1.34 22.45 -12.48
N ALA A 13 -1.67 21.39 -11.74
CA ALA A 13 -3.02 21.06 -11.28
C ALA A 13 -3.32 21.57 -9.85
N ASP A 14 -2.47 22.43 -9.29
CA ASP A 14 -2.53 22.92 -7.90
C ASP A 14 -2.62 21.80 -6.83
N LEU A 15 -2.02 20.65 -7.13
CA LEU A 15 -2.01 19.47 -6.27
C LEU A 15 -0.64 19.27 -5.62
N SER A 16 -0.66 19.08 -4.30
CA SER A 16 0.53 18.57 -3.59
C SER A 16 0.65 17.06 -3.74
N THR A 17 1.89 16.55 -3.72
CA THR A 17 2.16 15.10 -3.68
C THR A 17 1.48 14.43 -2.48
N ARG A 18 1.37 15.15 -1.36
CA ARG A 18 0.67 14.67 -0.15
C ARG A 18 -0.83 14.52 -0.39
N ALA A 19 -1.48 15.52 -1.00
CA ALA A 19 -2.89 15.47 -1.33
C ALA A 19 -3.18 14.31 -2.31
N ARG A 20 -2.34 14.16 -3.35
CA ARG A 20 -2.44 13.03 -4.28
C ARG A 20 -2.29 11.68 -3.58
N ARG A 21 -1.32 11.53 -2.68
CA ARG A 21 -1.13 10.30 -1.88
C ARG A 21 -2.37 9.96 -1.06
N ILE A 22 -2.94 10.96 -0.37
CA ILE A 22 -4.16 10.79 0.45
C ILE A 22 -5.34 10.36 -0.42
N ALA A 23 -5.51 10.97 -1.59
CA ALA A 23 -6.59 10.60 -2.50
C ALA A 23 -6.44 9.13 -2.96
N LEU A 24 -5.24 8.71 -3.35
CA LEU A 24 -4.97 7.32 -3.73
C LEU A 24 -5.19 6.33 -2.58
N GLU A 25 -4.84 6.72 -1.35
CA GLU A 25 -5.07 5.93 -0.14
C GLU A 25 -6.56 5.71 0.14
N ILE A 26 -7.37 6.77 0.08
CA ILE A 26 -8.83 6.70 0.28
C ILE A 26 -9.52 5.91 -0.84
N LEU A 27 -9.06 6.07 -2.08
CA LEU A 27 -9.61 5.36 -3.24
C LEU A 27 -9.35 3.86 -3.18
N ARG A 28 -8.16 3.44 -2.70
CA ARG A 28 -7.78 2.03 -2.59
C ARG A 28 -8.35 1.36 -1.33
N ASP A 29 -8.34 2.06 -0.21
CA ASP A 29 -8.69 1.48 1.08
C ASP A 29 -9.50 2.48 1.92
N ARG A 30 -8.86 3.04 2.94
CA ARG A 30 -9.52 3.86 3.94
C ARG A 30 -8.51 4.75 4.63
N ARG A 31 -8.98 5.88 5.12
CA ARG A 31 -8.18 6.80 5.91
C ARG A 31 -8.94 7.20 7.17
N GLU A 32 -8.32 6.97 8.32
CA GLU A 32 -8.81 7.47 9.60
C GLU A 32 -8.66 8.99 9.64
N ILE A 33 -9.74 9.68 10.02
CA ILE A 33 -9.81 11.15 10.04
C ILE A 33 -9.99 11.71 11.45
N GLY A 34 -10.21 10.85 12.44
CA GLY A 34 -10.33 11.23 13.84
C GLY A 34 -11.23 10.28 14.59
N ASP A 35 -11.71 10.77 15.73
CA ASP A 35 -12.35 9.96 16.74
C ASP A 35 -13.67 10.59 17.17
N PHE A 36 -14.68 9.75 17.36
CA PHE A 36 -15.94 10.16 17.95
C PHE A 36 -16.12 9.48 19.31
N LYS A 37 -16.44 10.27 20.34
CA LYS A 37 -16.71 9.76 21.68
C LYS A 37 -18.00 10.37 22.21
N GLN A 38 -19.04 9.55 22.28
CA GLN A 38 -20.26 9.90 23.00
C GLN A 38 -20.06 9.65 24.50
N ALA A 39 -20.58 10.56 25.34
CA ALA A 39 -20.49 10.41 26.80
C ALA A 39 -21.10 9.09 27.26
N GLY A 40 -20.36 8.33 28.09
CA GLY A 40 -20.77 7.00 28.55
C GLY A 40 -20.52 5.85 27.55
N GLN A 41 -20.05 6.14 26.34
CA GLN A 41 -19.74 5.11 25.33
C GLN A 41 -18.24 5.02 25.02
N ARG A 42 -17.88 3.91 24.36
CA ARG A 42 -16.52 3.68 23.88
C ARG A 42 -16.21 4.60 22.69
N LYS A 43 -14.93 4.92 22.54
CA LYS A 43 -14.39 5.64 21.37
C LYS A 43 -14.71 4.87 20.08
N ILE A 44 -15.15 5.59 19.06
CA ILE A 44 -15.43 5.09 17.72
C ILE A 44 -14.50 5.82 16.74
N ASP A 45 -13.77 5.07 15.93
CA ASP A 45 -12.86 5.65 14.94
C ASP A 45 -13.65 6.11 13.70
N LEU A 46 -13.42 7.35 13.27
CA LEU A 46 -14.02 7.93 12.07
C LEU A 46 -13.11 7.67 10.87
N VAL A 47 -13.66 7.02 9.85
CA VAL A 47 -12.89 6.57 8.68
C VAL A 47 -13.60 6.98 7.39
N VAL A 48 -12.85 7.56 6.46
CA VAL A 48 -13.29 7.85 5.09
C VAL A 48 -12.79 6.75 4.16
N ARG A 49 -13.68 6.26 3.29
CA ARG A 49 -13.40 5.20 2.31
C ARG A 49 -14.20 5.47 1.04
N SER A 50 -13.65 5.09 -0.12
CA SER A 50 -14.41 5.06 -1.37
C SER A 50 -15.51 4.00 -1.35
N SER A 51 -16.45 4.11 -2.29
CA SER A 51 -17.41 3.05 -2.56
C SER A 51 -16.65 1.76 -2.93
N ARG A 52 -17.11 0.61 -2.41
CA ARG A 52 -16.38 -0.68 -2.45
C ARG A 52 -16.26 -1.26 -3.86
N GLU A 53 -17.00 -0.72 -4.83
CA GLU A 53 -17.18 -1.34 -6.14
C GLU A 53 -16.26 -0.79 -7.23
N ASP A 54 -15.65 0.38 -7.03
CA ASP A 54 -15.09 1.15 -8.15
C ASP A 54 -13.64 0.78 -8.52
N ILE A 55 -12.84 0.24 -7.59
CA ILE A 55 -11.40 0.05 -7.80
C ILE A 55 -10.94 -1.27 -7.18
N ARG A 56 -10.71 -2.29 -8.02
CA ARG A 56 -10.26 -3.64 -7.60
C ARG A 56 -8.80 -3.91 -7.92
N THR A 57 -8.23 -3.18 -8.89
CA THR A 57 -6.82 -3.37 -9.28
C THR A 57 -6.03 -2.07 -9.21
N PRO A 58 -4.69 -2.12 -9.00
CA PRO A 58 -3.83 -0.94 -9.04
C PRO A 58 -3.92 -0.15 -10.35
N GLU A 59 -4.19 -0.83 -11.46
CA GLU A 59 -4.34 -0.22 -12.78
C GLU A 59 -5.64 0.59 -12.85
N GLN A 60 -6.74 0.05 -12.32
CA GLN A 60 -8.01 0.79 -12.20
C GLN A 60 -7.87 2.03 -11.30
N LEU A 61 -7.06 1.95 -10.24
CA LEU A 61 -6.76 3.09 -9.36
C LEU A 61 -6.05 4.23 -10.12
N TYR A 62 -5.21 3.87 -11.07
CA TYR A 62 -4.45 4.83 -11.86
C TYR A 62 -5.29 5.46 -12.98
N GLU A 63 -6.19 4.71 -13.58
CA GLU A 63 -7.15 5.22 -14.57
C GLU A 63 -8.33 5.98 -13.95
N ALA A 64 -8.57 5.82 -12.65
CA ALA A 64 -9.63 6.52 -11.94
C ALA A 64 -9.51 8.04 -12.11
N LEU A 65 -10.62 8.68 -12.45
CA LEU A 65 -10.72 10.13 -12.59
C LEU A 65 -10.56 10.79 -11.21
N GLY A 66 -9.57 11.66 -11.08
CA GLY A 66 -9.39 12.53 -9.92
C GLY A 66 -9.87 13.94 -10.24
N VAL A 67 -10.50 14.61 -9.29
CA VAL A 67 -10.86 16.02 -9.40
C VAL A 67 -9.73 16.86 -8.78
N THR A 68 -9.21 17.82 -9.53
CA THR A 68 -8.25 18.80 -9.03
C THR A 68 -8.95 19.86 -8.17
N PRO A 69 -8.23 20.62 -7.33
CA PRO A 69 -8.83 21.70 -6.53
C PRO A 69 -9.58 22.74 -7.39
N GLU A 70 -9.16 22.93 -8.62
CA GLU A 70 -9.80 23.80 -9.63
C GLU A 70 -11.09 23.20 -10.23
N GLY A 71 -11.53 22.02 -9.79
CA GLY A 71 -12.72 21.35 -10.29
C GLY A 71 -12.55 20.63 -11.62
N ARG A 72 -11.32 20.52 -12.14
CA ARG A 72 -11.05 19.81 -13.40
C ARG A 72 -10.90 18.31 -13.13
N ALA A 73 -11.64 17.49 -13.86
CA ALA A 73 -11.43 16.05 -13.86
C ALA A 73 -10.21 15.71 -14.74
N SER A 74 -9.28 14.95 -14.19
CA SER A 74 -8.15 14.41 -14.95
C SER A 74 -7.95 12.93 -14.63
N PRO A 75 -7.65 12.08 -15.63
CA PRO A 75 -7.23 10.71 -15.38
C PRO A 75 -6.03 10.70 -14.43
N GLY A 76 -6.02 9.78 -13.47
CA GLY A 76 -4.89 9.64 -12.56
C GLY A 76 -3.56 9.38 -13.27
N SER A 77 -3.63 8.90 -14.51
CA SER A 77 -2.51 8.65 -15.41
C SER A 77 -1.80 9.89 -15.93
N SER A 78 -2.48 11.03 -15.96
CA SER A 78 -1.84 12.30 -16.32
C SER A 78 -0.85 12.77 -15.25
N LEU A 79 -1.05 12.38 -13.98
CA LEU A 79 -0.35 12.96 -12.81
C LEU A 79 0.84 12.11 -12.30
N GLY A 80 1.19 11.01 -12.98
CA GLY A 80 2.29 10.14 -12.55
C GLY A 80 2.47 8.96 -13.50
N ALA A 81 3.37 8.03 -13.15
CA ALA A 81 3.63 6.80 -13.87
C ALA A 81 3.43 5.57 -12.97
N VAL A 82 3.17 4.42 -13.57
CA VAL A 82 3.00 3.14 -12.90
C VAL A 82 4.05 2.16 -13.38
N GLU A 83 4.78 1.57 -12.44
CA GLU A 83 5.78 0.55 -12.71
C GLU A 83 5.38 -0.77 -12.04
N PRO A 84 5.27 -1.88 -12.80
CA PRO A 84 5.23 -3.21 -12.22
C PRO A 84 6.48 -3.42 -11.38
N THR A 85 6.31 -3.84 -10.14
CA THR A 85 7.43 -4.12 -9.25
C THR A 85 7.06 -5.28 -8.35
N THR A 86 8.04 -6.12 -8.05
CA THR A 86 7.96 -7.15 -7.02
C THR A 86 8.44 -6.53 -5.71
N GLY A 87 7.57 -6.52 -4.71
CA GLY A 87 7.92 -6.06 -3.37
C GLY A 87 8.10 -7.24 -2.43
N ILE A 88 8.89 -7.04 -1.37
CA ILE A 88 8.93 -7.96 -0.23
C ILE A 88 7.56 -7.89 0.46
N THR A 89 6.87 -9.02 0.57
CA THR A 89 5.55 -9.09 1.23
C THR A 89 5.67 -9.12 2.75
N GLU A 90 6.75 -9.67 3.27
CA GLU A 90 7.01 -9.80 4.70
C GLU A 90 8.51 -9.68 5.01
N ILE A 91 8.85 -8.97 6.08
CA ILE A 91 10.22 -8.88 6.58
C ILE A 91 10.29 -9.59 7.93
N LEU A 92 10.82 -10.81 7.93
CA LEU A 92 11.04 -11.59 9.14
C LEU A 92 12.27 -11.07 9.89
N HIS A 93 12.17 -11.04 11.22
CA HIS A 93 13.25 -10.59 12.09
C HIS A 93 13.58 -11.65 13.13
N LEU A 94 14.86 -11.96 13.29
CA LEU A 94 15.40 -12.75 14.40
C LEU A 94 16.52 -11.95 15.05
N ASN A 95 16.48 -11.75 16.36
CA ASN A 95 17.46 -10.92 17.10
C ASN A 95 17.66 -9.52 16.47
N ARG A 96 16.56 -8.88 16.05
CA ARG A 96 16.52 -7.55 15.40
C ARG A 96 17.22 -7.48 14.03
N ARG A 97 17.56 -8.62 13.42
CA ARG A 97 18.16 -8.68 12.08
C ARG A 97 17.17 -9.28 11.08
N PRO A 98 17.07 -8.72 9.86
CA PRO A 98 16.31 -9.34 8.78
C PRO A 98 16.80 -10.77 8.55
N THR A 99 15.88 -11.72 8.43
CA THR A 99 16.20 -13.14 8.26
C THR A 99 15.30 -13.80 7.22
N VAL A 100 15.70 -14.99 6.78
CA VAL A 100 14.91 -15.85 5.89
C VAL A 100 14.84 -17.23 6.52
N THR A 101 13.66 -17.86 6.47
CA THR A 101 13.49 -19.24 6.95
C THR A 101 13.77 -20.20 5.80
N LEU A 102 14.78 -21.05 5.98
CA LEU A 102 15.02 -22.19 5.10
C LEU A 102 14.51 -23.45 5.80
N GLN A 103 13.59 -24.17 5.16
CA GLN A 103 13.12 -25.47 5.63
C GLN A 103 13.75 -26.56 4.75
N VAL A 104 14.55 -27.42 5.37
CA VAL A 104 15.19 -28.57 4.71
C VAL A 104 14.64 -29.84 5.34
N THR A 105 14.24 -30.80 4.51
CA THR A 105 13.84 -32.14 4.96
C THR A 105 14.90 -33.13 4.51
N PRO A 106 15.73 -33.66 5.41
CA PRO A 106 16.74 -34.64 5.04
C PRO A 106 16.08 -35.98 4.66
N PRO A 107 16.72 -36.80 3.81
CA PRO A 107 16.27 -38.16 3.53
C PRO A 107 16.22 -39.01 4.82
N GLU A 108 15.28 -39.95 4.91
CA GLU A 108 15.13 -40.84 6.09
C GLU A 108 16.39 -41.65 6.42
N THR A 109 17.27 -41.86 5.44
CA THR A 109 18.54 -42.55 5.59
C THR A 109 19.64 -41.71 6.23
N VAL A 110 19.43 -40.41 6.40
CA VAL A 110 20.41 -39.47 6.96
C VAL A 110 19.97 -39.01 8.35
N PRO A 111 20.77 -39.27 9.40
CA PRO A 111 20.49 -38.74 10.74
C PRO A 111 20.42 -37.21 10.71
N LEU A 112 19.48 -36.64 11.46
CA LEU A 112 19.26 -35.18 11.49
C LEU A 112 20.52 -34.40 11.84
N GLN A 113 21.31 -34.88 12.81
CA GLN A 113 22.56 -34.21 13.20
C GLN A 113 23.56 -34.11 12.04
N SER A 114 23.75 -35.21 11.28
CA SER A 114 24.65 -35.21 10.13
C SER A 114 24.19 -34.25 9.03
N ALA A 115 22.88 -34.08 8.84
CA ALA A 115 22.34 -33.09 7.92
C ALA A 115 22.62 -31.65 8.41
N MET A 116 22.46 -31.39 9.70
CA MET A 116 22.74 -30.08 10.30
C MET A 116 24.21 -29.67 10.19
N ASP A 117 25.14 -30.61 10.29
CA ASP A 117 26.58 -30.34 10.21
C ASP A 117 27.05 -29.96 8.78
N THR A 118 26.19 -30.17 7.76
CA THR A 118 26.49 -29.85 6.36
C THR A 118 25.89 -28.54 5.84
N LEU A 119 25.14 -27.81 6.66
CA LEU A 119 24.49 -26.54 6.34
C LEU A 119 25.27 -25.33 6.90
#